data_AF-A0A7Z8E1F2-F1
#
_entry.id   AF-A0A7Z8E1F2-F1
#
_cell.length_a   1.000
_cell.length_b   1.000
_cell.length_c   1.000
_cell.angle_alpha   90.00
_cell.angle_beta   90.00
_cell.angle_gamma   90.00
#
_symmetry.space_group_name_H-M   'P 1'
#
loop_
_entity.id
_entity.type
_entity.pdbx_description
1 polymer ?
#
loop_
_entity_poly.entity_id
_entity_poly.type
_entity_poly.pdbx_seq_one_letter_code
_entity_poly.pdbx_strand_id
1 'polypeptide(L)'
;PISVLIIFLFEVFISSPKVINILNGFIPHKDIVTNHSVLYIALGIIGATIMPHNLYLHSSIVQSRKYDRTNENDKAQAIKYASIDSNIQLSIAFIVNCLLLILGAALFYGVNGDKLGGFYDLYHALKTQPLLG
;
A
#
# COMPACT_ATOMS: atom_id res chain seq x y z
N PRO A 1 6.47 4.06 10.78
CA PRO A 1 5.29 3.39 10.15
C PRO A 1 3.96 3.79 10.79
N ILE A 2 3.79 3.62 12.11
CA ILE A 2 2.52 3.88 12.80
C ILE A 2 2.12 5.36 12.75
N SER A 3 3.04 6.29 12.98
CA SER A 3 2.73 7.73 12.90
C SER A 3 2.26 8.17 11.51
N VAL A 4 2.90 7.63 10.46
CA VAL A 4 2.53 7.89 9.06
C VAL A 4 1.13 7.33 8.75
N LEU A 5 0.84 6.13 9.25
CA LEU A 5 -0.47 5.49 9.09
C LEU A 5 -1.59 6.29 9.78
N ILE A 6 -1.34 6.81 10.99
CA ILE A 6 -2.29 7.66 11.72
C ILE A 6 -2.56 8.96 10.95
N ILE A 7 -1.51 9.61 10.43
CA ILE A 7 -1.65 10.84 9.63
C ILE A 7 -2.50 10.56 8.39
N PHE A 8 -2.19 9.51 7.61
CA PHE A 8 -2.95 9.21 6.39
C PHE A 8 -4.39 8.77 6.66
N LEU A 9 -4.65 8.03 7.75
CA LEU A 9 -6.02 7.70 8.16
C LEU A 9 -6.83 8.95 8.48
N PHE A 10 -6.23 9.90 9.19
CA PHE A 10 -6.87 11.16 9.53
C PHE A 10 -7.19 11.98 8.27
N GLU A 11 -6.25 12.07 7.33
CA GLU A 11 -6.45 12.78 6.06
C GLU A 11 -7.56 12.16 5.20
N VAL A 12 -7.56 10.83 5.08
CA VAL A 12 -8.61 10.11 4.33
C VAL A 12 -9.97 10.29 4.99
N PHE A 13 -10.03 10.32 6.33
CA PHE A 13 -11.27 10.56 7.05
C PHE A 13 -11.83 11.97 6.79
N ILE A 14 -10.97 12.99 6.83
CA ILE A 14 -11.36 14.38 6.51
C ILE A 14 -11.83 14.50 5.07
N SER A 15 -11.15 13.84 4.14
CA SER A 15 -11.46 13.92 2.71
C SER A 15 -12.83 13.30 2.34
N SER A 16 -13.52 12.64 3.28
CA SER A 16 -14.87 12.06 3.11
C SER A 16 -15.07 11.32 1.77
N PRO A 17 -14.19 10.37 1.41
CA PRO A 17 -14.34 9.65 0.16
C PRO A 17 -15.60 8.78 0.20
N LYS A 18 -16.28 8.69 -0.94
CA LYS A 18 -17.46 7.82 -1.08
C LYS A 18 -17.03 6.36 -0.95
N VAL A 19 -17.35 5.73 0.18
CA VAL A 19 -17.02 4.32 0.50
C VAL A 19 -17.49 3.36 -0.60
N ILE A 20 -18.63 3.64 -1.22
CA ILE A 20 -19.16 2.83 -2.32
C ILE A 20 -18.24 2.81 -3.54
N ASN A 21 -17.58 3.93 -3.85
CA ASN A 21 -16.63 4.02 -4.96
C ASN A 21 -15.32 3.29 -4.63
N ILE A 22 -14.89 3.35 -3.37
CA ILE A 22 -13.74 2.58 -2.88
C ILE A 22 -14.01 1.09 -3.07
N LEU A 23 -15.16 0.59 -2.62
CA LEU A 23 -15.54 -0.82 -2.76
C LEU A 23 -15.66 -1.26 -4.21
N ASN A 24 -16.22 -0.43 -5.09
CA ASN A 24 -16.25 -0.70 -6.53
C ASN A 24 -14.85 -0.73 -7.15
N GLY A 25 -13.89 0.03 -6.61
CA GLY A 25 -12.50 0.02 -7.04
C GLY A 25 -11.76 -1.29 -6.76
N PHE A 26 -12.24 -2.12 -5.83
CA PHE A 26 -11.70 -3.47 -5.61
C PHE A 26 -12.12 -4.46 -6.70
N ILE A 27 -13.12 -4.13 -7.52
CA ILE A 27 -13.56 -4.98 -8.62
C ILE A 27 -12.57 -4.80 -9.79
N PRO A 28 -12.00 -5.89 -10.34
CA PRO A 28 -11.09 -5.81 -11.48
C PRO A 28 -11.81 -5.29 -12.73
N HIS A 29 -11.26 -4.26 -13.37
CA HIS A 29 -11.77 -3.70 -14.62
C HIS A 29 -10.82 -4.03 -15.78
N LYS A 30 -11.38 -4.33 -16.96
CA LYS A 30 -10.60 -4.66 -18.17
C LYS A 30 -9.74 -3.48 -18.65
N ASP A 31 -10.13 -2.26 -18.29
CA ASP A 31 -9.42 -1.03 -18.63
C ASP A 31 -8.00 -0.97 -18.07
N ILE A 32 -7.73 -1.71 -16.98
CA ILE A 32 -6.41 -1.79 -16.36
C ILE A 32 -5.38 -2.41 -17.31
N VAL A 33 -5.80 -3.34 -18.17
CA VAL A 33 -4.90 -4.06 -19.08
C VAL A 33 -4.99 -3.59 -20.53
N THR A 34 -6.04 -2.88 -20.91
CA THR A 34 -6.20 -2.34 -22.27
C THR A 34 -5.63 -0.92 -22.41
N ASN A 35 -5.60 -0.12 -21.35
CA ASN A 35 -5.05 1.24 -21.39
C ASN A 35 -3.59 1.27 -20.93
N HIS A 36 -2.67 1.65 -21.82
CA HIS A 36 -1.23 1.71 -21.53
C HIS A 36 -0.85 2.59 -20.34
N SER A 37 -1.52 3.73 -20.14
CA SER A 37 -1.22 4.65 -19.03
C SER A 37 -1.63 4.05 -17.69
N VAL A 38 -2.81 3.42 -17.62
CA VAL A 38 -3.30 2.76 -16.41
C VAL A 38 -2.46 1.51 -16.13
N LEU A 39 -2.12 0.74 -17.16
CA LEU A 39 -1.25 -0.41 -17.05
C LEU A 39 0.15 -0.04 -16.53
N TYR A 40 0.72 1.08 -16.99
CA TYR A 40 2.01 1.57 -16.53
C TYR A 40 2.01 1.88 -15.03
N ILE A 41 0.97 2.59 -14.55
CA ILE A 41 0.81 2.88 -13.11
C ILE A 41 0.58 1.57 -12.33
N ALA A 42 -0.24 0.64 -12.85
CA ALA A 42 -0.49 -0.64 -12.21
C ALA A 42 0.80 -1.47 -12.06
N LEU A 43 1.62 -1.55 -13.11
CA LEU A 43 2.94 -2.20 -13.06
C LEU A 43 3.88 -1.50 -12.05
N GLY A 44 3.85 -0.17 -11.98
CA GLY A 44 4.59 0.60 -10.98
C GLY A 44 4.19 0.26 -9.55
N ILE A 45 2.89 0.16 -9.27
CA ILE A 45 2.36 -0.24 -7.94
C ILE A 45 2.77 -1.68 -7.60
N ILE A 46 2.70 -2.60 -8.56
CA ILE A 46 3.15 -4.00 -8.37
C ILE A 46 4.65 -4.05 -8.06
N GLY A 47 5.48 -3.33 -8.81
CA GLY A 47 6.94 -3.30 -8.61
C GLY A 47 7.34 -2.65 -7.28
N ALA A 48 6.59 -1.64 -6.82
CA ALA A 48 6.84 -0.99 -5.54
C ALA A 48 6.40 -1.85 -4.35
N THR A 49 5.36 -2.67 -4.50
CA THR A 49 4.85 -3.55 -3.43
C THR A 49 5.63 -4.85 -3.32
N ILE A 50 5.96 -5.46 -4.44
CA ILE A 50 6.76 -6.68 -4.50
C ILE A 50 8.21 -6.27 -4.76
N MET A 51 8.93 -5.91 -3.70
CA MET A 51 10.33 -5.55 -3.81
C MET A 51 11.19 -6.83 -3.88
N PRO A 52 11.82 -7.18 -5.02
CA PRO A 52 12.44 -8.51 -5.21
C PRO A 52 13.53 -8.80 -4.17
N HIS A 53 14.28 -7.79 -3.77
CA HIS A 53 15.31 -7.90 -2.73
C HIS A 53 14.75 -8.32 -1.36
N ASN A 54 13.47 -8.04 -1.05
CA ASN A 54 12.87 -8.38 0.23
C ASN A 54 12.55 -9.87 0.26
N LEU A 55 12.30 -10.51 -0.88
CA LEU A 55 12.15 -11.96 -0.98
C LEU A 55 13.46 -12.67 -0.64
N TYR A 56 14.58 -12.18 -1.18
CA TYR A 56 15.92 -12.72 -0.88
C TYR A 56 16.35 -12.46 0.57
N LEU A 57 16.12 -11.24 1.07
CA LEU A 57 16.44 -10.88 2.44
C LEU A 57 15.60 -11.67 3.45
N HIS A 58 14.29 -11.77 3.23
CA HIS A 58 13.38 -12.52 4.09
C HIS A 58 13.69 -14.03 4.08
N SER A 59 14.04 -14.58 2.92
CA SER A 59 14.52 -15.97 2.82
C SER A 59 15.79 -16.20 3.64
N SER A 60 16.69 -15.23 3.70
CA SER A 60 17.94 -15.34 4.48
C SER A 60 17.72 -15.13 5.99
N ILE A 61 16.83 -14.19 6.37
CA ILE A 61 16.48 -13.91 7.77
C ILE A 61 15.69 -15.07 8.39
N VAL A 62 14.77 -15.70 7.64
CA VAL A 62 14.03 -16.86 8.17
C VAL A 62 14.97 -18.06 8.39
N GLN A 63 16.04 -18.15 7.61
CA GLN A 63 17.08 -19.18 7.75
C GLN A 63 18.06 -18.92 8.90
N SER A 64 18.22 -17.67 9.35
CA SER A 64 19.13 -17.32 10.46
C SER A 64 18.54 -17.58 11.85
N ARG A 65 17.23 -17.86 11.97
CA ARG A 65 16.64 -18.30 13.23
C ARG A 65 17.18 -19.68 13.60
N LYS A 66 17.66 -19.82 14.83
CA LYS A 66 18.14 -21.09 15.40
C LYS A 66 16.93 -21.98 15.68
N TYR A 67 16.49 -22.79 14.72
CA TYR A 67 15.48 -23.83 14.90
C TYR A 67 16.13 -25.21 14.80
N ASP A 68 15.65 -26.16 15.58
CA ASP A 68 16.14 -27.53 15.52
C ASP A 68 15.72 -28.15 14.18
N ARG A 69 16.71 -28.48 13.34
CA ARG A 69 16.46 -29.02 11.99
C ARG A 69 16.00 -30.47 12.02
N THR A 70 15.96 -31.10 13.20
CA THR A 70 15.64 -32.52 13.35
C THR A 70 14.15 -32.79 13.65
N ASN A 71 13.41 -31.80 14.17
CA ASN A 71 11.99 -31.94 14.48
C ASN A 71 11.11 -31.18 13.48
N GLU A 72 10.46 -31.92 12.58
CA GLU A 72 9.56 -31.37 11.53
C GLU A 72 8.40 -30.54 12.12
N ASN A 73 7.91 -30.88 13.31
CA ASN A 73 6.82 -30.13 13.96
C ASN A 73 7.27 -28.74 14.44
N ASP A 74 8.48 -28.60 14.95
CA ASP A 74 9.02 -27.32 15.41
C ASP A 74 9.36 -26.39 14.25
N LYS A 75 9.83 -26.95 13.11
CA LYS A 75 9.98 -26.20 11.85
C LYS A 75 8.64 -25.67 11.34
N ALA A 76 7.61 -26.52 11.30
CA ALA A 76 6.30 -26.12 10.80
C ALA A 76 5.68 -25.01 11.67
N GLN A 77 5.85 -25.08 12.99
CA GLN A 77 5.42 -24.00 13.89
C GLN A 77 6.21 -22.70 13.68
N ALA A 78 7.55 -22.78 13.56
CA ALA A 78 8.38 -21.60 13.31
C ALA A 78 8.01 -20.92 11.98
N ILE A 79 7.77 -21.69 10.92
CA ILE A 79 7.31 -21.18 9.62
C ILE A 79 5.92 -20.55 9.77
N LYS A 80 4.99 -21.21 10.47
CA LYS A 80 3.64 -20.66 10.70
C LYS A 80 3.67 -19.30 11.38
N TYR A 81 4.47 -19.15 12.45
CA TYR A 81 4.60 -17.87 13.14
C TYR A 81 5.29 -16.82 12.26
N ALA A 82 6.35 -17.18 11.53
CA ALA A 82 7.02 -16.27 10.61
C ALA A 82 6.12 -15.80 9.46
N SER A 83 5.31 -16.70 8.90
CA SER A 83 4.32 -16.36 7.87
C SER A 83 3.20 -15.48 8.40
N ILE A 84 2.72 -15.72 9.63
CA ILE A 84 1.69 -14.86 10.24
C ILE A 84 2.24 -13.45 10.47
N ASP A 85 3.43 -13.32 11.06
CA ASP A 85 4.07 -12.01 11.27
C ASP A 85 4.27 -11.26 9.94
N SER A 86 4.76 -11.96 8.92
CA SER A 86 4.93 -11.41 7.58
C SER A 86 3.62 -10.96 6.96
N ASN A 87 2.55 -11.77 7.08
CA ASN A 87 1.23 -11.44 6.54
C ASN A 87 0.63 -10.22 7.24
N ILE A 88 0.82 -10.07 8.56
CA ILE A 88 0.37 -8.90 9.31
C ILE A 88 1.08 -7.65 8.80
N GLN A 89 2.41 -7.70 8.65
CA GLN A 89 3.19 -6.57 8.15
C GLN A 89 2.80 -6.21 6.70
N LEU A 90 2.63 -7.21 5.82
CA LEU A 90 2.14 -6.99 4.45
C LEU A 90 0.74 -6.39 4.42
N SER A 91 -0.17 -6.84 5.29
CA SER A 91 -1.54 -6.31 5.37
C SER A 91 -1.55 -4.84 5.79
N ILE A 92 -0.69 -4.45 6.74
CA ILE A 92 -0.54 -3.04 7.14
C ILE A 92 0.01 -2.21 5.97
N ALA A 93 1.04 -2.70 5.27
CA ALA A 93 1.59 -2.03 4.10
C ALA A 93 0.55 -1.87 2.97
N PHE A 94 -0.26 -2.91 2.74
CA PHE A 94 -1.37 -2.87 1.80
C PHE A 94 -2.39 -1.78 2.16
N ILE A 95 -2.80 -1.70 3.42
CA ILE A 95 -3.74 -0.66 3.89
C ILE A 95 -3.17 0.74 3.63
N VAL A 96 -1.89 0.97 3.94
CA VAL A 96 -1.23 2.26 3.68
C VAL A 96 -1.24 2.60 2.19
N ASN A 97 -0.93 1.64 1.32
CA ASN A 97 -0.95 1.86 -0.14
C ASN A 97 -2.35 2.19 -0.65
N CYS A 98 -3.39 1.54 -0.13
CA CYS A 98 -4.77 1.87 -0.44
C CYS A 98 -5.14 3.28 0.03
N LEU A 99 -4.74 3.68 1.25
CA LEU A 99 -5.00 5.03 1.76
C LEU A 99 -4.32 6.10 0.91
N LEU A 100 -3.07 5.88 0.49
CA LEU A 100 -2.35 6.78 -0.42
C LEU A 100 -3.06 6.94 -1.76
N LEU A 101 -3.53 5.83 -2.34
CA LEU A 101 -4.26 5.85 -3.61
C LEU A 101 -5.60 6.59 -3.48
N ILE A 102 -6.34 6.34 -2.40
CA ILE A 102 -7.62 7.02 -2.12
C ILE A 102 -7.41 8.51 -1.89
N LEU A 103 -6.38 8.90 -1.13
CA LEU A 103 -6.06 10.29 -0.88
C LEU A 103 -5.68 11.02 -2.18
N GLY A 104 -4.81 10.40 -2.99
CA GLY A 104 -4.44 10.94 -4.30
C GLY A 104 -5.65 11.10 -5.22
N ALA A 105 -6.56 10.11 -5.24
CA ALA A 105 -7.79 10.20 -5.98
C ALA A 105 -8.71 11.31 -5.42
N ALA A 106 -8.90 11.40 -4.12
CA ALA A 106 -9.82 12.38 -3.54
C ALA A 106 -9.34 13.84 -3.71
N LEU A 107 -8.03 14.08 -3.69
CA LEU A 107 -7.46 15.42 -3.83
C LEU A 107 -7.24 15.84 -5.30
N PHE A 108 -6.87 14.91 -6.18
CA PHE A 108 -6.39 15.24 -7.54
C PHE A 108 -7.25 14.68 -8.67
N TYR A 109 -8.16 13.73 -8.41
CA TYR A 109 -9.01 13.16 -9.47
C TYR A 109 -10.13 14.11 -9.89
N GLY A 110 -10.22 14.41 -11.18
CA GLY A 110 -11.26 15.28 -11.76
C GLY A 110 -10.92 16.79 -11.73
N VAL A 111 -9.74 17.16 -11.27
CA VAL A 111 -9.24 18.54 -11.36
C VAL A 111 -8.54 18.73 -12.71
N ASN A 112 -8.93 19.75 -13.47
CA ASN A 112 -8.35 20.05 -14.78
C ASN A 112 -6.88 20.52 -14.63
N GLY A 113 -5.93 19.72 -15.14
CA GLY A 113 -4.60 20.20 -15.56
C GLY A 113 -3.42 19.49 -14.92
N ASP A 114 -2.80 18.58 -15.68
CA ASP A 114 -1.36 18.24 -15.84
C ASP A 114 -0.42 18.09 -14.62
N LYS A 115 -0.90 18.25 -13.39
CA LYS A 115 -0.09 18.04 -12.19
C LYS A 115 -0.16 16.57 -11.82
N LEU A 116 0.84 15.81 -12.27
CA LEU A 116 1.12 14.48 -11.71
C LEU A 116 1.20 14.62 -10.19
N GLY A 117 0.30 13.96 -9.46
CA GLY A 117 0.19 14.02 -7.98
C GLY A 117 1.44 13.54 -7.26
N GLY A 118 2.51 14.35 -7.33
CA GLY A 118 3.78 14.11 -6.67
C GLY A 118 3.78 14.64 -5.24
N PHE A 119 4.88 14.41 -4.52
CA PHE A 119 5.02 14.86 -3.13
C PHE A 119 4.87 16.38 -2.97
N TYR A 120 5.29 17.17 -3.96
CA TYR A 120 5.17 18.63 -3.94
C TYR A 120 3.71 19.09 -4.00
N ASP A 121 2.92 18.48 -4.89
CA ASP A 121 1.49 18.79 -5.02
C ASP A 121 0.70 18.27 -3.82
N LEU A 122 1.06 17.11 -3.28
CA LEU A 122 0.50 16.61 -2.01
C LEU A 122 0.77 17.60 -0.87
N TYR A 123 2.01 18.08 -0.73
CA TYR A 123 2.38 19.04 0.29
C TYR A 123 1.59 20.36 0.17
N HIS A 124 1.45 20.89 -1.05
CA HIS A 124 0.67 22.10 -1.27
C HIS A 124 -0.82 21.90 -1.07
N ALA A 125 -1.39 20.80 -1.57
CA ALA A 125 -2.79 20.47 -1.35
C ALA A 125 -3.13 20.42 0.14
N LEU A 126 -2.29 19.73 0.93
CA LEU A 126 -2.41 19.67 2.39
C LEU A 126 -2.29 21.04 3.05
N LYS A 127 -1.37 21.89 2.59
CA LYS A 127 -1.19 23.24 3.11
C LYS A 127 -2.35 24.18 2.78
N THR A 128 -3.02 23.98 1.65
CA THR A 128 -4.12 24.85 1.18
C THR A 128 -5.51 24.33 1.51
N GLN A 129 -5.61 23.18 2.18
CA GLN A 129 -6.90 22.56 2.52
C GLN A 129 -7.63 23.42 3.57
N PRO A 130 -8.81 24.00 3.28
CA PRO A 130 -9.50 24.95 4.15
C PRO A 130 -10.02 24.33 5.48
N LEU A 131 -9.95 23.00 5.61
CA LEU A 131 -10.33 22.27 6.83
C LEU A 131 -9.16 22.08 7.82
N LEU A 132 -7.91 22.29 7.38
CA LEU A 132 -6.71 22.12 8.21
C LEU A 132 -6.17 23.44 8.78
N GLY A 133 -6.80 24.58 8.46
CA GLY A 133 -6.45 25.92 8.96
C GLY A 133 -5.83 26.81 7.90
#